data_AF-A0A8J8BYC7-F1
#
_entry.id   AF-A0A8J8BYC7-F1
#
_cell.length_a   1.000
_cell.length_b   1.000
_cell.length_c   1.000
_cell.angle_alpha   90.00
_cell.angle_beta   90.00
_cell.angle_gamma   90.00
#
_symmetry.space_group_name_H-M   'P 1'
#
loop_
_entity.id
_entity.type
_entity.pdbx_description
1 polymer ?
#
loop_
_entity_poly.entity_id
_entity_poly.type
_entity_poly.pdbx_seq_one_letter_code
_entity_poly.pdbx_strand_id
1 'polypeptide(L)'
;YRNGNYDIYGYDLVTKEEFQITEDTSDQLSPTIYGNTVVWEDYRNGNYDIYGYDLVTKEEFQITEDTSNQKLPAIYEETIVWADNRNGNYDIYGYDLSAGKEFPIIVNSTDQIFPAIYDDIVVWMDSANDQRYNIYGYDLSTEEEFQIAPESSDQWWPAIYDDIVVWADSRHGKSDIYCCNLQVMRDVRKADSLFDQGKEEFEKKNYEAALDYFQQAREIYLSVKSEKAAECDQWIQKTQEEMKKGFCLGTLLMALLVAVGSLILQKR
;
A
#
# COMPACT_ATOMS: atom_id res chain seq x y z
N TYR A 1 6.42 26.57 -23.33
CA TYR A 1 5.66 27.34 -24.33
C TYR A 1 6.62 28.12 -25.21
N ARG A 2 6.98 27.57 -26.38
CA ARG A 2 7.95 28.19 -27.32
C ARG A 2 7.41 28.33 -28.74
N ASN A 3 6.61 27.36 -29.21
CA ASN A 3 6.12 27.31 -30.59
C ASN A 3 4.59 27.53 -30.72
N GLY A 4 3.94 28.07 -29.68
CA GLY A 4 2.48 28.23 -29.64
C GLY A 4 1.75 27.08 -28.94
N ASN A 5 2.50 26.12 -28.42
CA ASN A 5 2.06 24.97 -27.63
C ASN A 5 3.06 24.71 -26.48
N TYR A 6 2.68 23.85 -25.54
CA TYR A 6 3.61 23.25 -24.59
C TYR A 6 4.33 22.07 -25.25
N ASP A 7 5.65 22.08 -25.25
CA ASP A 7 6.49 20.96 -25.72
C ASP A 7 7.40 20.50 -24.58
N ILE A 8 7.92 19.28 -24.69
CA ILE A 8 8.92 18.72 -23.78
C ILE A 8 10.33 18.87 -24.39
N TYR A 9 11.24 19.42 -23.59
CA TYR A 9 12.66 19.55 -23.93
C TYR A 9 13.51 18.86 -22.88
N GLY A 10 14.59 18.22 -23.34
CA GLY A 10 15.66 17.70 -22.49
C GLY A 10 16.84 18.66 -22.43
N TYR A 11 17.59 18.60 -21.33
CA TYR A 11 18.85 19.34 -21.18
C TYR A 11 19.94 18.41 -20.70
N ASP A 12 20.95 18.19 -21.54
CA ASP A 12 22.08 17.34 -21.20
C ASP A 12 23.02 18.11 -20.24
N LEU A 13 23.13 17.60 -19.01
CA LEU A 13 23.93 18.24 -17.96
C LEU A 13 25.44 18.10 -18.19
N VAL A 14 25.90 17.20 -19.05
CA VAL A 14 27.31 16.98 -19.40
C VAL A 14 27.70 17.89 -20.57
N THR A 15 26.98 17.83 -21.69
CA THR A 15 27.28 18.64 -22.89
C THR A 15 26.81 20.08 -22.76
N LYS A 16 25.87 20.36 -21.84
CA LYS A 16 25.21 21.66 -21.65
C LYS A 16 24.32 22.06 -22.84
N GLU A 17 23.86 21.08 -23.60
CA GLU A 17 23.02 21.29 -24.77
C GLU A 17 21.56 20.92 -24.46
N GLU A 18 20.66 21.74 -24.99
CA GLU A 18 19.23 21.46 -24.99
C GLU A 18 18.86 20.70 -26.27
N PHE A 19 17.92 19.76 -26.15
CA PHE A 19 17.35 19.05 -27.29
C PHE A 19 15.83 18.92 -27.10
N GLN A 20 15.10 18.93 -28.22
CA GLN A 20 13.66 18.77 -28.23
C GLN A 20 13.31 17.28 -28.17
N ILE A 21 12.30 16.93 -27.36
CA ILE A 21 11.79 15.54 -27.26
C ILE A 21 10.52 15.39 -28.10
N THR A 22 9.60 16.36 -28.04
CA THR A 22 8.31 16.32 -28.75
C THR A 22 8.29 17.30 -29.92
N GLU A 23 7.81 16.87 -31.09
CA GLU A 23 7.70 17.71 -32.30
C GLU A 23 6.24 18.00 -32.72
N ASP A 24 5.26 17.36 -32.08
CA ASP A 24 3.84 17.54 -32.40
C ASP A 24 3.32 18.93 -31.99
N THR A 25 2.44 19.50 -32.80
CA THR A 25 1.94 20.88 -32.64
C THR A 25 0.90 21.08 -31.53
N SER A 26 0.41 20.00 -30.92
CA SER A 26 -0.48 20.04 -29.76
C SER A 26 0.27 20.24 -28.44
N ASP A 27 -0.46 20.34 -27.33
CA ASP A 27 0.16 20.49 -26.01
C ASP A 27 0.68 19.15 -25.48
N GLN A 28 1.94 19.12 -25.06
CA GLN A 28 2.56 18.06 -24.27
C GLN A 28 2.89 18.56 -22.86
N LEU A 29 2.42 17.85 -21.84
CA LEU A 29 2.43 18.25 -20.44
C LEU A 29 2.91 17.13 -19.51
N SER A 30 3.20 17.48 -18.25
CA SER A 30 3.49 16.52 -17.18
C SER A 30 4.56 15.46 -17.53
N PRO A 31 5.75 15.83 -18.03
CA PRO A 31 6.77 14.84 -18.34
C PRO A 31 7.32 14.19 -17.06
N THR A 32 7.55 12.89 -17.12
CA THR A 32 8.29 12.11 -16.11
C THR A 32 9.27 11.17 -16.80
N ILE A 33 10.27 10.68 -16.06
CA ILE A 33 11.38 9.92 -16.64
C ILE A 33 11.89 8.85 -15.65
N TYR A 34 12.15 7.66 -16.18
CA TYR A 34 12.96 6.64 -15.50
C TYR A 34 13.98 6.08 -16.49
N GLY A 35 15.26 6.02 -16.08
CA GLY A 35 16.34 5.58 -16.95
C GLY A 35 16.39 6.42 -18.24
N ASN A 36 16.16 5.77 -19.38
CA ASN A 36 16.14 6.41 -20.69
C ASN A 36 14.72 6.68 -21.23
N THR A 37 13.68 6.33 -20.49
CA THR A 37 12.29 6.42 -20.96
C THR A 37 11.64 7.66 -20.38
N VAL A 38 11.24 8.59 -21.25
CA VAL A 38 10.45 9.77 -20.91
C VAL A 38 9.01 9.50 -21.27
N VAL A 39 8.06 9.79 -20.39
CA VAL A 39 6.62 9.69 -20.67
C VAL A 39 5.90 10.99 -20.31
N TRP A 40 4.84 11.33 -21.05
CA TRP A 40 4.13 12.60 -20.90
C TRP A 40 2.65 12.49 -21.29
N GLU A 41 1.87 13.52 -20.96
CA GLU A 41 0.50 13.72 -21.43
C GLU A 41 0.51 14.45 -22.78
N ASP A 42 -0.17 13.94 -23.80
CA ASP A 42 -0.18 14.49 -25.16
C ASP A 42 -1.60 14.75 -25.65
N TYR A 43 -1.89 15.97 -26.14
CA TYR A 43 -3.23 16.37 -26.60
C TYR A 43 -3.43 16.24 -28.12
N ARG A 44 -2.55 15.54 -28.86
CA ARG A 44 -2.61 15.47 -30.33
C ARG A 44 -3.87 14.83 -30.91
N ASN A 45 -4.56 13.99 -30.13
CA ASN A 45 -5.74 13.24 -30.59
C ASN A 45 -7.09 13.88 -30.20
N GLY A 46 -7.08 15.04 -29.54
CA GLY A 46 -8.29 15.74 -29.06
C GLY A 46 -8.74 15.32 -27.64
N ASN A 47 -8.09 14.31 -27.08
CA ASN A 47 -8.05 13.93 -25.67
C ASN A 47 -6.58 13.91 -25.22
N TYR A 48 -6.34 13.85 -23.91
CA TYR A 48 -5.00 13.57 -23.40
C TYR A 48 -4.74 12.07 -23.46
N ASP A 49 -3.66 11.67 -24.12
CA ASP A 49 -3.11 10.32 -24.13
C ASP A 49 -1.74 10.29 -23.44
N ILE A 50 -1.26 9.12 -23.04
CA ILE A 50 0.12 8.94 -22.58
C ILE A 50 1.00 8.52 -23.76
N TYR A 51 2.08 9.25 -23.96
CA TYR A 51 3.13 8.94 -24.94
C TYR A 51 4.48 8.74 -24.25
N GLY A 52 5.36 8.01 -24.92
CA GLY A 52 6.71 7.67 -24.45
C GLY A 52 7.77 7.98 -25.50
N TYR A 53 9.01 8.20 -25.02
CA TYR A 53 10.18 8.43 -25.84
C TYR A 53 11.40 7.76 -25.23
N ASP A 54 12.10 6.97 -26.04
CA ASP A 54 13.38 6.37 -25.64
C ASP A 54 14.53 7.31 -26.02
N LEU A 55 15.28 7.76 -25.00
CA LEU A 55 16.39 8.70 -25.17
C LEU A 55 17.61 8.10 -25.88
N VAL A 56 17.72 6.78 -26.00
CA VAL A 56 18.80 6.07 -26.70
C VAL A 56 18.44 5.85 -28.16
N THR A 57 17.28 5.25 -28.46
CA THR A 57 16.84 4.98 -29.83
C THR A 57 16.31 6.22 -30.53
N LYS A 58 15.91 7.24 -29.76
CA LYS A 58 15.27 8.47 -30.24
C LYS A 58 13.90 8.22 -30.86
N GLU A 59 13.21 7.18 -30.42
CA GLU A 59 11.90 6.77 -30.92
C GLU A 59 10.80 7.20 -29.96
N GLU A 60 9.78 7.87 -30.51
CA GLU A 60 8.51 8.14 -29.85
C GLU A 60 7.55 6.96 -30.06
N PHE A 61 6.76 6.63 -29.05
CA PHE A 61 5.73 5.60 -29.10
C PHE A 61 4.49 6.01 -28.28
N GLN A 62 3.31 5.57 -28.71
CA GLN A 62 2.05 5.80 -28.00
C GLN A 62 1.82 4.68 -26.98
N ILE A 63 1.38 5.02 -25.77
CA ILE A 63 1.09 4.04 -24.70
C ILE A 63 -0.41 3.78 -24.58
N THR A 64 -1.24 4.82 -24.69
CA THR A 64 -2.70 4.71 -24.56
C THR A 64 -3.43 5.06 -25.86
N GLU A 65 -4.51 4.35 -26.16
CA GLU A 65 -5.33 4.55 -27.37
C GLU A 65 -6.83 4.78 -27.06
N ASP A 66 -7.23 4.82 -25.78
CA ASP A 66 -8.63 5.04 -25.41
C ASP A 66 -9.03 6.50 -25.62
N THR A 67 -10.24 6.71 -26.15
CA THR A 67 -10.75 8.04 -26.54
C THR A 67 -11.00 9.02 -25.38
N SER A 68 -10.86 8.56 -24.14
CA SER A 68 -11.02 9.35 -22.93
C SER A 68 -9.71 10.01 -22.52
N ASN A 69 -9.68 10.80 -21.45
CA ASN A 69 -8.43 11.39 -20.99
C ASN A 69 -7.63 10.40 -20.13
N GLN A 70 -6.35 10.25 -20.45
CA GLN A 70 -5.32 9.64 -19.60
C GLN A 70 -4.33 10.72 -19.17
N LYS A 71 -4.04 10.79 -17.87
CA LYS A 71 -3.29 11.89 -17.25
C LYS A 71 -2.39 11.45 -16.12
N LEU A 72 -1.52 12.34 -15.67
CA LEU A 72 -0.69 12.17 -14.48
C LEU A 72 0.17 10.89 -14.54
N PRO A 73 0.98 10.69 -15.60
CA PRO A 73 1.80 9.50 -15.71
C PRO A 73 2.90 9.48 -14.65
N ALA A 74 3.22 8.29 -14.17
CA ALA A 74 4.42 7.97 -13.40
C ALA A 74 5.09 6.73 -14.01
N ILE A 75 6.41 6.60 -13.86
CA ILE A 75 7.18 5.49 -14.43
C ILE A 75 8.25 5.02 -13.45
N TYR A 76 8.37 3.70 -13.31
CA TYR A 76 9.47 3.03 -12.64
C TYR A 76 9.84 1.78 -13.46
N GLU A 77 11.11 1.70 -13.86
CA GLU A 77 11.60 0.63 -14.75
C GLU A 77 10.71 0.46 -15.99
N GLU A 78 10.10 -0.72 -16.14
CA GLU A 78 9.28 -1.09 -17.29
C GLU A 78 7.78 -0.85 -17.04
N THR A 79 7.39 -0.29 -15.90
CA THR A 79 5.99 -0.06 -15.54
C THR A 79 5.65 1.42 -15.56
N ILE A 80 4.65 1.77 -16.35
CA ILE A 80 4.07 3.11 -16.44
C ILE A 80 2.67 3.05 -15.84
N VAL A 81 2.32 4.01 -14.98
CA VAL A 81 0.99 4.11 -14.37
C VAL A 81 0.39 5.50 -14.61
N TRP A 82 -0.93 5.60 -14.75
CA TRP A 82 -1.63 6.86 -15.00
C TRP A 82 -3.06 6.84 -14.45
N ALA A 83 -3.66 8.03 -14.37
CA ALA A 83 -5.08 8.20 -14.09
C ALA A 83 -5.89 8.21 -15.40
N ASP A 84 -6.90 7.38 -15.51
CA ASP A 84 -7.64 7.08 -16.74
C ASP A 84 -9.14 7.34 -16.57
N ASN A 85 -9.72 8.20 -17.42
CA ASN A 85 -11.13 8.60 -17.31
C ASN A 85 -12.09 7.78 -18.19
N ARG A 86 -11.69 6.59 -18.66
CA ARG A 86 -12.51 5.77 -19.59
C ARG A 86 -13.83 5.28 -19.01
N ASN A 87 -13.95 5.22 -17.69
CA ASN A 87 -15.14 4.71 -17.00
C ASN A 87 -16.08 5.83 -16.51
N GLY A 88 -15.79 7.09 -16.84
CA GLY A 88 -16.58 8.26 -16.42
C GLY A 88 -16.15 8.88 -15.08
N ASN A 89 -15.16 8.29 -14.43
CA ASN A 89 -14.34 8.80 -13.34
C ASN A 89 -12.88 8.40 -13.62
N TYR A 90 -11.92 9.03 -12.94
CA TYR A 90 -10.52 8.62 -13.03
C TYR A 90 -10.30 7.33 -12.23
N ASP A 91 -9.64 6.36 -12.85
CA ASP A 91 -9.18 5.09 -12.28
C ASP A 91 -7.66 4.97 -12.49
N ILE A 92 -6.96 4.07 -11.80
CA ILE A 92 -5.51 3.86 -12.06
C ILE A 92 -5.31 2.66 -12.98
N TYR A 93 -4.58 2.89 -14.06
CA TYR A 93 -4.14 1.85 -15.00
C TYR A 93 -2.62 1.81 -15.08
N GLY A 94 -2.11 0.67 -15.53
CA GLY A 94 -0.69 0.41 -15.76
C GLY A 94 -0.42 -0.12 -17.16
N TYR A 95 0.82 0.06 -17.63
CA TYR A 95 1.36 -0.51 -18.86
C TYR A 95 2.71 -1.14 -18.55
N ASP A 96 2.87 -2.39 -18.95
CA ASP A 96 4.14 -3.11 -18.92
C ASP A 96 4.81 -2.95 -20.29
N LEU A 97 5.90 -2.18 -20.35
CA LEU A 97 6.70 -1.93 -21.54
C LEU A 97 7.29 -3.22 -22.13
N SER A 98 7.67 -4.17 -21.28
CA SER A 98 8.27 -5.43 -21.71
C SER A 98 7.24 -6.37 -22.33
N ALA A 99 6.01 -6.39 -21.80
CA ALA A 99 4.90 -7.17 -22.32
C ALA A 99 4.14 -6.46 -23.45
N GLY A 100 4.32 -5.14 -23.58
CA GLY A 100 3.56 -4.29 -24.49
C GLY A 100 2.07 -4.30 -24.17
N LYS A 101 1.71 -4.31 -22.88
CA LYS A 101 0.34 -4.58 -22.44
C LYS A 101 -0.12 -3.65 -21.32
N GLU A 102 -1.31 -3.10 -21.51
CA GLU A 102 -2.08 -2.38 -20.50
C GLU A 102 -2.82 -3.34 -19.53
N PHE A 103 -2.92 -2.95 -18.26
CA PHE A 103 -3.70 -3.61 -17.23
C PHE A 103 -4.34 -2.60 -16.25
N PRO A 104 -5.54 -2.89 -15.70
CA PRO A 104 -6.11 -2.07 -14.64
C PRO A 104 -5.37 -2.34 -13.31
N ILE A 105 -5.09 -1.29 -12.54
CA ILE A 105 -4.61 -1.41 -11.16
C ILE A 105 -5.79 -1.33 -10.20
N ILE A 106 -6.65 -0.32 -10.36
CA ILE A 106 -7.89 -0.19 -9.58
C ILE A 106 -8.97 0.47 -10.45
N VAL A 107 -10.19 -0.04 -10.35
CA VAL A 107 -11.37 0.52 -11.03
C VAL A 107 -12.50 0.62 -10.03
N ASN A 108 -12.88 1.85 -9.67
CA ASN A 108 -13.84 2.13 -8.61
C ASN A 108 -14.88 3.17 -9.07
N SER A 109 -15.85 3.47 -8.20
CA SER A 109 -16.94 4.41 -8.51
C SER A 109 -16.59 5.88 -8.25
N THR A 110 -15.37 6.16 -7.80
CA THR A 110 -14.87 7.48 -7.40
C THR A 110 -13.52 7.74 -8.07
N ASP A 111 -13.06 8.99 -8.08
CA ASP A 111 -11.79 9.34 -8.73
C ASP A 111 -10.58 8.80 -7.95
N GLN A 112 -9.68 8.12 -8.64
CA GLN A 112 -8.30 7.82 -8.25
C GLN A 112 -7.33 8.63 -9.13
N ILE A 113 -6.47 9.42 -8.50
CA ILE A 113 -5.61 10.39 -9.19
C ILE A 113 -4.22 10.49 -8.54
N PHE A 114 -3.28 11.14 -9.24
CA PHE A 114 -1.90 11.34 -8.79
C PHE A 114 -1.19 10.05 -8.39
N PRO A 115 -1.08 9.06 -9.30
CA PRO A 115 -0.31 7.87 -9.00
C PRO A 115 1.19 8.20 -8.89
N ALA A 116 1.87 7.46 -8.03
CA ALA A 116 3.32 7.37 -7.96
C ALA A 116 3.71 5.90 -7.83
N ILE A 117 4.87 5.53 -8.36
CA ILE A 117 5.33 4.14 -8.39
C ILE A 117 6.81 4.06 -7.98
N TYR A 118 7.13 3.05 -7.18
CA TYR A 118 8.50 2.61 -6.91
C TYR A 118 8.49 1.10 -6.68
N ASP A 119 9.35 0.39 -7.42
CA ASP A 119 9.36 -1.07 -7.43
C ASP A 119 7.94 -1.61 -7.74
N ASP A 120 7.48 -2.63 -7.05
CA ASP A 120 6.13 -3.20 -7.22
C ASP A 120 5.02 -2.39 -6.54
N ILE A 121 5.30 -1.21 -5.95
CA ILE A 121 4.31 -0.46 -5.17
C ILE A 121 3.83 0.78 -5.92
N VAL A 122 2.53 0.80 -6.18
CA VAL A 122 1.81 1.96 -6.72
C VAL A 122 1.04 2.61 -5.59
N VAL A 123 1.15 3.94 -5.41
CA VAL A 123 0.36 4.73 -4.45
C VAL A 123 -0.41 5.81 -5.17
N TRP A 124 -1.62 6.15 -4.72
CA TRP A 124 -2.46 7.18 -5.34
C TRP A 124 -3.33 7.91 -4.30
N MET A 125 -3.92 9.02 -4.73
CA MET A 125 -5.01 9.68 -4.01
C MET A 125 -6.34 9.08 -4.44
N ASP A 126 -7.12 8.61 -3.47
CA ASP A 126 -8.48 8.11 -3.69
C ASP A 126 -9.50 9.08 -3.10
N SER A 127 -10.43 9.54 -3.94
CA SER A 127 -11.57 10.34 -3.48
C SER A 127 -12.63 9.43 -2.84
N ALA A 128 -12.91 9.65 -1.56
CA ALA A 128 -14.00 8.99 -0.88
C ALA A 128 -15.34 9.68 -1.22
N ASN A 129 -16.45 8.94 -1.02
CA ASN A 129 -17.82 9.46 -1.21
C ASN A 129 -18.16 10.71 -0.38
N ASP A 130 -17.35 11.04 0.63
CA ASP A 130 -17.50 12.23 1.48
C ASP A 130 -16.62 13.41 1.04
N GLN A 131 -16.08 13.35 -0.18
CA GLN A 131 -15.21 14.37 -0.79
C GLN A 131 -13.86 14.55 -0.10
N ARG A 132 -13.44 13.59 0.74
CA ARG A 132 -12.08 13.56 1.29
C ARG A 132 -11.17 12.73 0.41
N TYR A 133 -9.89 13.09 0.40
CA TYR A 133 -8.85 12.28 -0.23
C TYR A 133 -8.10 11.47 0.80
N ASN A 134 -7.93 10.18 0.53
CA ASN A 134 -7.08 9.28 1.28
C ASN A 134 -5.96 8.78 0.39
N ILE A 135 -4.85 8.34 0.98
CA ILE A 135 -3.79 7.67 0.22
C ILE A 135 -3.96 6.16 0.33
N TYR A 136 -3.98 5.52 -0.83
CA TYR A 136 -3.98 4.06 -0.98
C TYR A 136 -2.72 3.61 -1.70
N GLY A 137 -2.44 2.32 -1.60
CA GLY A 137 -1.37 1.63 -2.29
C GLY A 137 -1.84 0.28 -2.83
N TYR A 138 -1.15 -0.20 -3.84
CA TYR A 138 -1.34 -1.50 -4.46
C TYR A 138 0.02 -2.13 -4.67
N ASP A 139 0.14 -3.40 -4.28
CA ASP A 139 1.33 -4.20 -4.47
C ASP A 139 1.14 -5.06 -5.72
N LEU A 140 1.84 -4.72 -6.80
CA LEU A 140 1.78 -5.41 -8.10
C LEU A 140 2.25 -6.87 -7.98
N SER A 141 3.08 -7.19 -7.00
CA SER A 141 3.63 -8.54 -6.80
C SER A 141 2.65 -9.48 -6.10
N THR A 142 1.81 -8.94 -5.20
CA THR A 142 0.82 -9.72 -4.44
C THR A 142 -0.61 -9.52 -4.92
N GLU A 143 -0.84 -8.54 -5.80
CA GLU A 143 -2.15 -8.08 -6.26
C GLU A 143 -3.06 -7.56 -5.12
N GLU A 144 -2.45 -7.03 -4.04
CA GLU A 144 -3.18 -6.57 -2.86
C GLU A 144 -3.23 -5.03 -2.76
N GLU A 145 -4.45 -4.51 -2.59
CA GLU A 145 -4.69 -3.12 -2.20
C GLU A 145 -4.55 -2.93 -0.68
N PHE A 146 -4.01 -1.78 -0.28
CA PHE A 146 -3.95 -1.38 1.11
C PHE A 146 -4.05 0.13 1.29
N GLN A 147 -4.64 0.56 2.40
CA GLN A 147 -4.68 1.98 2.78
C GLN A 147 -3.35 2.40 3.43
N ILE A 148 -2.79 3.56 3.08
CA ILE A 148 -1.53 4.06 3.68
C ILE A 148 -1.77 4.65 5.06
N ALA A 149 -2.77 5.52 5.19
CA ALA A 149 -3.12 6.15 6.45
C ALA A 149 -4.64 6.10 6.67
N PRO A 150 -5.12 5.35 7.69
CA PRO A 150 -6.55 5.23 7.98
C PRO A 150 -7.16 6.45 8.68
N GLU A 151 -6.39 7.53 8.84
CA GLU A 151 -6.80 8.72 9.58
C GLU A 151 -7.80 9.58 8.80
N SER A 152 -8.72 10.21 9.53
CA SER A 152 -9.90 10.89 8.99
C SER A 152 -9.69 12.30 8.41
N SER A 153 -8.46 12.68 8.10
CA SER A 153 -8.11 13.97 7.48
C SER A 153 -7.86 13.83 5.99
N ASP A 154 -7.97 14.95 5.27
CA ASP A 154 -7.58 14.98 3.86
C ASP A 154 -6.06 14.79 3.71
N GLN A 155 -5.71 13.95 2.75
CA GLN A 155 -4.35 13.56 2.40
C GLN A 155 -4.13 13.77 0.91
N TRP A 156 -2.98 14.35 0.52
CA TRP A 156 -2.73 14.74 -0.87
C TRP A 156 -1.30 14.44 -1.32
N TRP A 157 -1.17 14.26 -2.63
CA TRP A 157 0.07 14.18 -3.40
C TRP A 157 1.08 13.20 -2.81
N PRO A 158 0.74 11.89 -2.83
CA PRO A 158 1.66 10.89 -2.35
C PRO A 158 2.89 10.82 -3.25
N ALA A 159 4.03 10.55 -2.66
CA ALA A 159 5.23 10.12 -3.36
C ALA A 159 5.84 8.93 -2.62
N ILE A 160 6.54 8.08 -3.35
CA ILE A 160 7.13 6.86 -2.82
C ILE A 160 8.59 6.73 -3.28
N TYR A 161 9.45 6.26 -2.38
CA TYR A 161 10.79 5.81 -2.68
C TYR A 161 11.20 4.78 -1.64
N ASP A 162 11.62 3.60 -2.08
CA ASP A 162 11.89 2.47 -1.20
C ASP A 162 10.64 2.18 -0.32
N ASP A 163 10.82 1.75 0.91
CA ASP A 163 9.72 1.56 1.85
C ASP A 163 9.05 2.86 2.34
N ILE A 164 9.42 4.05 1.87
CA ILE A 164 8.90 5.31 2.41
C ILE A 164 7.86 5.92 1.47
N VAL A 165 6.63 6.05 1.97
CA VAL A 165 5.58 6.88 1.35
C VAL A 165 5.49 8.20 2.10
N VAL A 166 5.49 9.32 1.38
CA VAL A 166 5.31 10.67 1.91
C VAL A 166 4.05 11.30 1.33
N TRP A 167 3.33 12.12 2.10
CA TRP A 167 2.14 12.84 1.63
C TRP A 167 1.91 14.12 2.43
N ALA A 168 1.12 15.04 1.88
CA ALA A 168 0.62 16.20 2.61
C ALA A 168 -0.65 15.82 3.38
N ASP A 169 -0.77 16.24 4.64
CA ASP A 169 -1.90 15.87 5.51
C ASP A 169 -2.34 17.01 6.42
N SER A 170 -3.64 17.23 6.53
CA SER A 170 -4.24 18.32 7.32
C SER A 170 -4.74 17.93 8.72
N ARG A 171 -4.39 16.75 9.25
CA ARG A 171 -4.86 16.21 10.55
C ARG A 171 -4.70 17.13 11.75
N HIS A 172 -3.83 18.14 11.67
CA HIS A 172 -3.57 19.11 12.73
C HIS A 172 -3.91 20.56 12.32
N GLY A 173 -4.84 20.73 11.38
CA GLY A 173 -5.45 22.00 10.99
C GLY A 173 -4.70 22.79 9.91
N LYS A 174 -3.39 22.55 9.76
CA LYS A 174 -2.60 22.99 8.60
C LYS A 174 -2.00 21.76 7.94
N SER A 175 -1.88 21.78 6.61
CA SER A 175 -1.20 20.73 5.87
C SER A 175 0.28 20.70 6.27
N ASP A 176 0.74 19.53 6.69
CA ASP A 176 2.14 19.23 6.96
C ASP A 176 2.55 17.98 6.17
N ILE A 177 3.86 17.69 6.09
CA ILE A 177 4.35 16.50 5.39
C ILE A 177 4.48 15.34 6.38
N TYR A 178 3.81 14.23 6.04
CA TYR A 178 3.86 12.98 6.79
C TYR A 178 4.55 11.91 5.97
N CYS A 179 4.94 10.84 6.66
CA CYS A 179 5.46 9.66 6.02
C CYS A 179 5.06 8.39 6.78
N CYS A 180 5.08 7.27 6.08
CA CYS A 180 5.04 5.94 6.67
C CYS A 180 6.14 5.09 6.06
N ASN A 181 6.66 4.16 6.86
CA ASN A 181 7.49 3.09 6.37
C ASN A 181 6.61 1.84 6.14
N LEU A 182 6.56 1.36 4.90
CA LEU A 182 5.72 0.26 4.44
C LEU A 182 6.08 -1.06 5.13
N GLN A 183 7.36 -1.34 5.33
CA GLN A 183 7.81 -2.52 6.07
C GLN A 183 7.31 -2.49 7.52
N VAL A 184 7.48 -1.36 8.22
CA VAL A 184 6.95 -1.18 9.58
C VAL A 184 5.42 -1.32 9.62
N MET A 185 4.72 -0.75 8.64
CA MET A 185 3.26 -0.88 8.53
C MET A 185 2.82 -2.34 8.37
N ARG A 186 3.47 -3.09 7.47
CA ARG A 186 3.19 -4.52 7.25
C ARG A 186 3.44 -5.33 8.52
N ASP A 187 4.55 -5.07 9.22
CA ASP A 187 4.88 -5.74 10.48
C ASP A 187 3.83 -5.44 11.58
N VAL A 188 3.40 -4.19 11.73
CA VAL A 188 2.35 -3.82 12.69
C VAL A 188 1.03 -4.53 12.36
N ARG A 189 0.62 -4.58 11.09
CA ARG A 189 -0.61 -5.28 10.69
C ARG A 189 -0.56 -6.77 10.96
N LYS A 190 0.58 -7.40 10.70
CA LYS A 190 0.80 -8.81 11.03
C LYS A 190 0.70 -9.04 12.54
N ALA A 191 1.30 -8.17 13.35
CA ALA A 191 1.20 -8.25 14.79
C ALA A 191 -0.24 -8.03 15.30
N ASP A 192 -0.97 -7.06 14.75
CA ASP A 192 -2.39 -6.82 15.04
C ASP A 192 -3.25 -8.06 14.75
N SER A 193 -3.04 -8.69 13.59
CA SER A 193 -3.74 -9.93 13.22
C SER A 193 -3.44 -11.10 14.16
N LEU A 194 -2.17 -11.33 14.50
CA LEU A 194 -1.77 -12.35 15.48
C LEU A 194 -2.38 -12.07 16.86
N PHE A 195 -2.41 -10.81 17.28
CA PHE A 195 -2.98 -10.42 18.56
C PHE A 195 -4.48 -10.69 18.64
N ASP A 196 -5.23 -10.40 17.58
CA ASP A 196 -6.66 -10.69 17.50
C ASP A 196 -6.93 -12.20 17.45
N GLN A 197 -6.12 -12.99 16.74
CA GLN A 197 -6.17 -14.46 16.79
C GLN A 197 -5.90 -14.99 18.21
N GLY A 198 -4.96 -14.39 18.94
CA GLY A 198 -4.70 -14.72 20.34
C GLY A 198 -5.91 -14.49 21.23
N LYS A 199 -6.64 -13.38 21.03
CA LYS A 199 -7.90 -13.10 21.75
C LYS A 199 -8.98 -14.13 21.43
N GLU A 200 -9.15 -14.49 20.15
CA GLU A 200 -10.12 -15.48 19.71
C GLU A 200 -9.85 -16.86 20.34
N GLU A 201 -8.60 -17.32 20.32
CA GLU A 201 -8.22 -18.61 20.92
C GLU A 201 -8.35 -18.59 22.45
N PHE A 202 -8.09 -17.45 23.08
CA PHE A 202 -8.31 -17.29 24.51
C PHE A 202 -9.79 -17.47 24.88
N GLU A 203 -10.72 -16.91 24.09
CA GLU A 203 -12.16 -17.07 24.29
C GLU A 203 -12.62 -18.52 24.10
N LYS A 204 -12.02 -19.25 23.15
CA LYS A 204 -12.20 -20.69 22.95
C LYS A 204 -11.58 -21.55 24.06
N LYS A 205 -10.88 -20.94 25.02
CA LYS A 205 -10.09 -21.60 26.07
C LYS A 205 -8.94 -22.45 25.54
N ASN A 206 -8.51 -22.19 24.31
CA ASN A 206 -7.32 -22.78 23.73
C ASN A 206 -6.09 -21.97 24.14
N TYR A 207 -5.76 -22.02 25.44
CA TYR A 207 -4.78 -21.12 26.04
C TYR A 207 -3.35 -21.34 25.54
N GLU A 208 -3.00 -22.54 25.07
CA GLU A 208 -1.69 -22.81 24.49
C GLU A 208 -1.51 -22.07 23.16
N ALA A 209 -2.49 -22.16 22.25
CA ALA A 209 -2.47 -21.40 21.00
C ALA A 209 -2.57 -19.89 21.24
N ALA A 210 -3.43 -19.45 22.17
CA ALA A 210 -3.53 -18.04 22.53
C ALA A 210 -2.18 -17.47 23.01
N LEU A 211 -1.47 -18.22 23.86
CA LEU A 211 -0.16 -17.82 24.39
C LEU A 211 0.87 -17.67 23.27
N ASP A 212 0.91 -18.61 22.33
CA ASP A 212 1.81 -18.57 21.17
C ASP A 212 1.54 -17.36 20.29
N TYR A 213 0.27 -17.10 19.94
CA TYR A 213 -0.12 -15.91 19.17
C TYR A 213 0.28 -14.60 19.85
N PHE A 214 0.03 -14.46 21.16
CA PHE A 214 0.44 -13.24 21.88
C PHE A 214 1.96 -13.08 21.96
N GLN A 215 2.72 -14.17 22.05
CA GLN A 215 4.19 -14.11 22.05
C GLN A 215 4.73 -13.69 20.68
N GLN A 216 4.21 -14.25 19.59
CA GLN A 216 4.57 -13.86 18.23
C GLN A 216 4.24 -12.38 17.95
N ALA A 217 3.02 -11.94 18.30
CA ALA A 217 2.62 -10.53 18.15
C ALA A 217 3.54 -9.59 18.94
N ARG A 218 3.87 -9.97 20.18
CA ARG A 218 4.78 -9.20 21.05
C ARG A 218 6.17 -9.02 20.45
N GLU A 219 6.75 -10.10 19.90
CA GLU A 219 8.08 -10.04 19.29
C GLU A 219 8.13 -9.04 18.13
N ILE A 220 7.09 -9.04 17.29
CA ILE A 220 6.97 -8.09 16.18
C ILE A 220 6.76 -6.67 16.70
N TYR A 221 5.85 -6.43 17.66
CA TYR A 221 5.69 -5.08 18.22
C TYR A 221 6.98 -4.53 18.83
N LEU A 222 7.80 -5.37 19.47
CA LEU A 222 9.10 -4.96 20.00
C LEU A 222 10.09 -4.59 18.90
N SER A 223 10.11 -5.31 17.78
CA SER A 223 11.02 -4.99 16.66
C SER A 223 10.73 -3.62 16.05
N VAL A 224 9.45 -3.22 16.00
CA VAL A 224 8.99 -1.91 15.51
C VAL A 224 8.84 -0.86 16.62
N LYS A 225 9.24 -1.17 17.86
CA LYS A 225 9.14 -0.28 19.04
C LYS A 225 7.72 0.23 19.32
N SER A 226 6.71 -0.57 19.02
CA SER A 226 5.30 -0.26 19.31
C SER A 226 4.98 -0.46 20.79
N GLU A 227 4.23 0.48 21.38
CA GLU A 227 3.75 0.40 22.77
C GLU A 227 2.77 -0.77 22.99
N LYS A 228 2.15 -1.29 21.92
CA LYS A 228 1.24 -2.46 21.97
C LYS A 228 1.90 -3.74 22.49
N ALA A 229 3.24 -3.81 22.52
CA ALA A 229 3.96 -4.92 23.15
C ALA A 229 3.57 -5.10 24.64
N ALA A 230 3.30 -3.99 25.34
CA ALA A 230 2.86 -4.04 26.74
C ALA A 230 1.45 -4.62 26.91
N GLU A 231 0.57 -4.46 25.92
CA GLU A 231 -0.75 -5.11 25.93
C GLU A 231 -0.60 -6.63 25.75
N CYS A 232 0.32 -7.07 24.88
CA CYS A 232 0.65 -8.49 24.74
C CYS A 232 1.17 -9.08 26.06
N ASP A 233 2.03 -8.37 26.80
CA ASP A 233 2.51 -8.81 28.11
C ASP A 233 1.35 -9.08 29.10
N GLN A 234 0.33 -8.20 29.12
CA GLN A 234 -0.84 -8.38 29.97
C GLN A 234 -1.65 -9.61 29.57
N TRP A 235 -1.86 -9.83 28.27
CA TRP A 235 -2.60 -11.00 27.78
C TRP A 235 -1.83 -12.31 27.98
N ILE A 236 -0.51 -12.31 27.82
CA ILE A 236 0.37 -13.44 28.13
C ILE A 236 0.23 -13.82 29.60
N GLN A 237 0.34 -12.85 30.51
CA GLN A 237 0.19 -13.11 31.95
C GLN A 237 -1.19 -13.68 32.27
N LYS A 238 -2.25 -13.05 31.77
CA LYS A 238 -3.64 -13.51 31.94
C LYS A 238 -3.84 -14.94 31.44
N THR A 239 -3.27 -15.27 30.28
CA THR A 239 -3.35 -16.61 29.68
C THR A 239 -2.65 -17.66 30.53
N GLN A 240 -1.45 -17.35 31.02
CA GLN A 240 -0.70 -18.24 31.91
C GLN A 240 -1.43 -18.48 33.25
N GLU A 241 -2.14 -17.49 33.78
CA GLU A 241 -2.95 -17.64 34.99
C GLU A 241 -4.14 -18.59 34.78
N GLU A 242 -4.85 -18.49 33.66
CA GLU A 242 -5.96 -19.41 33.32
C GLU A 242 -5.49 -20.86 33.11
N MET A 243 -4.34 -21.05 32.44
CA MET A 243 -3.73 -22.37 32.30
C MET A 243 -3.43 -23.03 33.65
N LYS A 244 -2.91 -22.25 34.62
CA LYS A 244 -2.65 -22.74 35.99
C LYS A 244 -3.94 -23.13 36.72
N LYS A 245 -5.03 -22.36 36.56
CA LYS A 245 -6.34 -22.71 37.15
C LYS A 245 -6.85 -24.06 36.62
N GLY A 246 -6.76 -24.28 35.31
CA GLY A 246 -7.14 -25.55 34.69
C GLY A 246 -6.35 -26.74 35.24
N PHE A 247 -5.04 -26.59 35.46
CA PHE A 247 -4.19 -27.62 36.04
C PHE A 247 -4.55 -27.94 37.51
N CYS A 248 -4.82 -26.93 38.33
CA CYS A 248 -5.25 -27.11 39.73
C CYS A 248 -6.61 -27.83 39.82
N LEU A 249 -7.54 -27.55 38.92
CA LEU A 249 -8.84 -28.24 38.86
C LEU A 249 -8.69 -29.71 38.43
N GLY A 250 -7.86 -30.00 37.42
CA GLY A 250 -7.61 -31.37 36.97
C GLY A 250 -6.97 -32.25 38.03
N THR A 251 -6.01 -31.71 38.79
CA THR A 251 -5.35 -32.43 39.90
C THR A 251 -6.32 -32.70 41.06
N LEU A 252 -7.20 -31.74 41.40
CA LEU A 252 -8.25 -31.95 42.41
C LEU A 252 -9.27 -33.02 41.98
N LEU A 253 -9.67 -33.01 40.71
CA LEU A 253 -10.64 -33.98 40.18
C LEU A 253 -10.06 -35.40 40.17
N MET A 254 -8.78 -35.56 39.78
CA MET A 254 -8.06 -36.82 39.89
C MET A 254 -7.94 -37.29 41.33
N ALA A 255 -7.62 -36.41 42.27
CA ALA A 255 -7.54 -36.76 43.69
C ALA A 255 -8.90 -37.22 44.26
N LEU A 256 -10.00 -36.57 43.85
CA LEU A 256 -11.36 -36.97 44.20
C LEU A 256 -11.74 -38.33 43.60
N LEU A 257 -11.42 -38.59 42.34
CA LEU A 257 -11.66 -39.89 41.69
C LEU A 257 -10.88 -41.03 42.35
N VAL A 258 -9.61 -40.79 42.72
CA VAL A 258 -8.78 -41.74 43.46
C VAL A 258 -9.34 -42.00 44.86
N ALA A 259 -9.79 -40.97 45.57
CA ALA A 259 -10.39 -41.09 46.90
C ALA A 259 -11.71 -41.87 46.87
N VAL A 260 -12.59 -41.58 45.90
CA VAL A 260 -13.86 -42.29 45.71
C VAL A 260 -13.62 -43.75 45.30
N GLY A 261 -12.66 -44.01 44.40
CA GLY A 261 -12.26 -45.38 44.03
C GLY A 261 -11.74 -46.19 45.22
N SER A 262 -10.93 -45.58 46.09
CA SER A 262 -10.37 -46.21 47.29
C SER A 262 -11.46 -46.54 48.33
N LEU A 263 -12.46 -45.68 48.49
CA LEU A 263 -13.61 -45.90 49.37
C LEU A 263 -14.55 -47.02 48.88
N ILE A 264 -14.67 -47.21 47.58
CA ILE A 264 -15.46 -48.30 46.98
C ILE A 264 -14.75 -49.66 47.17
N LEU A 265 -13.41 -49.67 47.08
CA LEU A 265 -12.59 -50.88 47.30
C LEU A 265 -12.54 -51.34 48.77
N GLN A 266 -12.67 -50.43 49.74
CA GLN A 266 -12.74 -50.80 51.17
C GLN A 266 -14.14 -51.30 51.63
N LYS A 267 -15.18 -51.19 50.80
CA LYS A 267 -16.55 -51.61 51.10
C LYS A 267 -16.97 -52.93 50.41
N ARG A 268 -16.05 -53.62 49.75
CA ARG A 268 -16.20 -55.01 49.26
C ARG A 268 -15.38 -55.95 50.13
#